data_AF-A0A8C8CAF9-F1
#
_entry.id   AF-A0A8C8CAF9-F1
#
_cell.length_a   1.000
_cell.length_b   1.000
_cell.length_c   1.000
_cell.angle_alpha   90.00
_cell.angle_beta   90.00
_cell.angle_gamma   90.00
#
_symmetry.space_group_name_H-M   'P 1'
#
loop_
_entity.id
_entity.type
_entity.pdbx_description
1 polymer ?
#
loop_
_entity_poly.entity_id
_entity_poly.type
_entity_poly.pdbx_seq_one_letter_code
_entity_poly.pdbx_strand_id
1 'polypeptide(L)'
;MTALLVRLQHCPRGDPPIPVPYNPTFLNASHTSLLVSTDTIGKLQRRFLQKRPDLTGSLNLAYNGKPVQGHQSLGELGVKNGATFITFQRCLGG
;
A
#
# COMPACT_ATOMS: atom_id res chain seq x y z
N MET A 1 8.33 -2.74 22.97
CA MET A 1 7.91 -2.88 21.55
C MET A 1 7.35 -1.55 21.10
N THR A 2 7.99 -0.89 20.14
CA THR A 2 7.61 0.47 19.70
C THR A 2 6.70 0.38 18.47
N ALA A 3 5.59 1.12 18.47
CA ALA A 3 4.70 1.22 17.32
C ALA A 3 5.29 2.17 16.26
N LEU A 4 5.15 1.79 14.99
CA LEU A 4 5.51 2.52 13.80
C LEU A 4 4.23 3.04 13.15
N LEU A 5 4.15 4.36 12.97
CA LEU A 5 3.16 5.01 12.14
C LEU A 5 3.61 4.90 10.69
N VAL A 6 2.85 4.17 9.89
CA VAL A 6 3.13 3.95 8.48
C VAL A 6 2.03 4.55 7.63
N ARG A 7 2.41 5.27 6.57
CA ARG A 7 1.49 5.80 5.56
C ARG A 7 1.47 4.88 4.36
N LEU A 8 0.31 4.61 3.82
CA LEU A 8 0.14 3.90 2.57
C LEU A 8 -0.57 4.81 1.59
N GLN A 9 0.05 5.11 0.45
CA GLN A 9 -0.47 5.98 -0.59
C GLN A 9 -0.90 5.15 -1.80
N HIS A 10 -2.13 5.39 -2.25
CA HIS A 10 -2.63 4.81 -3.48
C HIS A 10 -2.16 5.60 -4.71
N CYS A 11 -1.60 4.91 -5.71
CA CYS A 11 -1.30 5.48 -7.02
C CYS A 11 -2.32 4.95 -8.03
N PRO A 12 -3.31 5.76 -8.45
CA PRO A 12 -4.17 5.40 -9.56
C PRO A 12 -3.34 5.28 -10.85
N ARG A 13 -3.76 4.35 -11.73
CA ARG A 13 -3.15 4.11 -13.05
C ARG A 13 -3.20 5.40 -13.90
N GLY A 14 -2.27 5.53 -14.85
CA GLY A 14 -2.29 6.61 -15.86
C GLY A 14 -3.62 6.73 -16.61
N ASP A 15 -3.81 7.86 -17.30
CA ASP A 15 -5.09 8.39 -17.84
C ASP A 15 -6.17 7.33 -18.10
N PRO A 16 -7.36 7.47 -17.49
CA PRO A 16 -8.40 6.46 -17.55
C PRO A 16 -8.78 6.16 -19.01
N PRO A 17 -8.62 4.91 -19.49
CA PRO A 17 -9.17 4.55 -20.78
C PRO A 17 -10.69 4.49 -20.62
N ILE A 18 -11.40 5.43 -21.27
CA ILE A 18 -12.88 5.58 -21.25
C ILE A 18 -13.34 6.26 -19.94
N PRO A 19 -14.44 7.06 -19.90
CA PRO A 19 -14.82 7.76 -18.68
C PRO A 19 -15.42 6.76 -17.69
N VAL A 20 -14.55 6.04 -16.99
CA VAL A 20 -14.89 5.50 -15.69
C VAL A 20 -15.22 6.70 -14.79
N PRO A 21 -16.32 6.66 -14.02
CA PRO A 21 -16.65 7.73 -13.10
C PRO A 21 -15.42 8.02 -12.24
N TYR A 22 -14.89 9.23 -12.38
CA TYR A 22 -13.83 9.74 -11.54
C TYR A 22 -14.22 9.47 -10.08
N ASN A 23 -13.55 8.51 -9.45
CA ASN A 23 -13.77 8.22 -8.05
C ASN A 23 -12.69 8.97 -7.26
N PRO A 24 -13.00 10.15 -6.68
CA PRO A 24 -12.02 10.99 -5.96
C PRO A 24 -11.33 10.26 -4.80
N THR A 25 -11.88 9.14 -4.38
CA THR A 25 -11.32 8.24 -3.37
C THR A 25 -9.96 7.67 -3.77
N PHE A 26 -9.71 7.46 -5.07
CA PHE A 26 -8.45 6.88 -5.58
C PHE A 26 -7.27 7.85 -5.50
N LEU A 27 -7.49 9.15 -5.72
CA LEU A 27 -6.44 10.17 -5.73
C LEU A 27 -5.95 10.57 -4.33
N ASN A 28 -6.70 10.21 -3.27
CA ASN A 28 -6.41 10.65 -1.91
C ASN A 28 -6.50 9.55 -0.83
N ALA A 29 -6.47 8.28 -1.20
CA ALA A 29 -6.43 7.17 -0.24
C ALA A 29 -5.03 7.04 0.41
N SER A 30 -4.68 8.01 1.25
CA SER A 30 -3.60 7.90 2.21
C SER A 30 -4.13 7.27 3.49
N HIS A 31 -3.61 6.11 3.88
CA HIS A 31 -4.01 5.47 5.13
C HIS A 31 -2.86 5.38 6.13
N THR A 32 -3.10 5.79 7.37
CA THR A 32 -2.16 5.67 8.47
C THR A 32 -2.44 4.42 9.30
N SER A 33 -1.47 3.52 9.41
CA SER A 33 -1.56 2.34 10.28
C SER A 33 -0.48 2.37 11.35
N LEU A 34 -0.88 2.04 12.58
CA LEU A 34 0.05 1.71 13.66
C LEU A 34 0.37 0.21 13.59
N LEU A 35 1.63 -0.12 13.35
CA LEU A 35 2.17 -1.48 13.24
C LEU A 35 3.44 -1.61 14.08
N VAL A 36 3.87 -2.81 14.44
CA VAL A 36 5.16 -3.02 15.13
C VAL A 36 6.19 -3.59 14.15
N SER A 37 7.49 -3.49 14.46
CA SER A 37 8.55 -3.97 13.56
C SER A 37 8.44 -5.45 13.17
N THR A 38 7.86 -6.27 14.05
CA THR A 38 7.62 -7.71 13.80
C THR A 38 6.41 -7.97 12.90
N ASP A 39 5.59 -6.96 12.63
CA ASP A 39 4.46 -7.09 11.72
C ASP A 39 4.92 -7.22 10.27
N THR A 40 4.18 -8.01 9.51
CA THR A 40 4.49 -8.25 8.09
C THR A 40 3.78 -7.28 7.16
N ILE A 41 4.33 -7.14 5.95
CA ILE A 41 3.68 -6.40 4.86
C ILE A 41 2.29 -6.97 4.56
N GLY A 42 2.09 -8.29 4.69
CA GLY A 42 0.78 -8.93 4.54
C GLY A 42 -0.24 -8.48 5.58
N LYS A 43 0.20 -8.10 6.78
CA LYS A 43 -0.67 -7.48 7.80
C LYS A 43 -1.05 -6.05 7.42
N LEU A 44 -0.09 -5.27 6.89
CA LEU A 44 -0.35 -3.92 6.37
C LEU A 44 -1.36 -3.96 5.21
N GLN A 45 -1.17 -4.85 4.24
CA GLN A 45 -2.10 -5.06 3.11
C GLN A 45 -3.52 -5.38 3.61
N ARG A 46 -3.66 -6.33 4.54
CA ARG A 46 -4.96 -6.70 5.10
C ARG A 46 -5.65 -5.53 5.81
N ARG A 47 -4.93 -4.76 6.63
CA ARG A 47 -5.49 -3.57 7.29
C ARG A 47 -5.93 -2.51 6.30
N PHE A 48 -5.21 -2.36 5.19
CA PHE A 48 -5.59 -1.44 4.14
C PHE A 48 -6.85 -1.90 3.40
N LEU A 49 -6.90 -3.17 2.99
CA LEU A 49 -8.07 -3.76 2.31
C LEU A 49 -9.32 -3.77 3.19
N GLN A 50 -9.20 -3.93 4.52
CA GLN A 50 -10.33 -3.79 5.44
C GLN A 50 -10.97 -2.39 5.39
N LYS A 51 -10.19 -1.36 5.11
CA LYS A 51 -10.67 0.02 5.02
C LYS A 51 -11.01 0.46 3.61
N ARG A 52 -10.45 -0.23 2.62
CA ARG A 52 -10.68 -0.03 1.19
C ARG A 52 -10.99 -1.38 0.53
N PRO A 53 -12.14 -1.98 0.83
CA PRO A 53 -12.53 -3.25 0.21
C PRO A 53 -12.74 -3.10 -1.30
N ASP A 54 -13.01 -1.88 -1.77
CA ASP A 54 -13.14 -1.46 -3.17
C ASP A 54 -11.87 -1.68 -4.01
N LEU A 55 -10.70 -1.76 -3.37
CA LEU A 55 -9.42 -2.03 -4.02
C LEU A 55 -9.15 -3.55 -4.15
N THR A 56 -10.21 -4.34 -4.34
CA THR A 56 -10.18 -5.81 -4.30
C THR A 56 -9.15 -6.36 -5.30
N GLY A 57 -8.12 -7.07 -4.79
CA GLY A 57 -7.08 -7.69 -5.62
C GLY A 57 -5.73 -7.85 -4.90
N SER A 58 -4.72 -8.34 -5.63
CA SER A 58 -3.34 -8.41 -5.14
C SER A 58 -2.74 -6.99 -5.11
N LEU A 59 -2.72 -6.38 -3.92
CA LEU A 59 -2.17 -5.05 -3.70
C LEU A 59 -0.64 -5.11 -3.69
N ASN A 60 0.01 -4.78 -4.82
CA ASN A 60 1.47 -4.69 -4.82
C ASN A 60 1.91 -3.43 -4.07
N LEU A 61 2.89 -3.60 -3.19
CA LEU A 61 3.45 -2.52 -2.38
C LEU A 61 4.91 -2.30 -2.72
N ALA A 62 5.33 -1.05 -2.73
CA ALA A 62 6.71 -0.64 -2.82
C ALA A 62 7.10 0.21 -1.60
N TYR A 63 8.33 0.01 -1.12
CA TYR A 63 8.97 0.81 -0.09
C TYR A 63 10.32 1.29 -0.62
N ASN A 64 10.60 2.60 -0.51
CA ASN A 64 11.81 3.23 -1.07
C ASN A 64 12.04 2.87 -2.55
N GLY A 65 10.97 2.83 -3.35
CA GLY A 65 11.01 2.49 -4.76
C GLY A 65 11.20 1.00 -5.08
N LYS A 66 11.33 0.13 -4.07
CA LYS A 66 11.50 -1.32 -4.26
C LYS A 66 10.23 -2.09 -3.93
N PRO A 67 9.82 -3.07 -4.76
CA PRO A 67 8.68 -3.92 -4.44
C PRO A 67 8.98 -4.76 -3.19
N VAL A 68 7.99 -4.87 -2.30
CA VAL A 68 8.08 -5.65 -1.06
C VAL A 68 7.11 -6.82 -1.09
N GLN A 69 7.46 -7.91 -0.38
CA GLN A 69 6.65 -9.13 -0.36
C GLN A 69 5.85 -9.26 0.93
N GLY A 70 4.67 -9.88 0.84
CA GLY A 70 3.73 -9.98 1.97
C GLY A 70 4.29 -10.72 3.20
N HIS A 71 5.27 -11.61 3.05
CA HIS A 71 5.88 -12.33 4.15
C HIS A 71 6.97 -11.54 4.89
N GLN A 72 7.52 -10.49 4.28
CA GLN A 72 8.60 -9.69 4.88
C GLN A 72 8.08 -8.88 6.06
N SER A 73 8.87 -8.76 7.12
CA SER A 73 8.56 -7.91 8.26
C SER A 73 8.98 -6.44 8.05
N LEU A 74 8.33 -5.52 8.77
CA LEU A 74 8.73 -4.11 8.75
C LEU A 74 10.17 -3.90 9.26
N GLY A 75 10.58 -4.73 10.22
CA GLY A 75 11.94 -4.73 10.78
C GLY A 75 12.99 -5.20 9.77
N GLU A 76 12.73 -6.30 9.04
CA GLU A 76 13.61 -6.78 7.96
C GLU A 76 13.84 -5.72 6.88
N LEU A 77 12.80 -4.93 6.60
CA LEU A 77 12.83 -3.86 5.60
C LEU A 77 13.44 -2.54 6.13
N GLY A 78 13.83 -2.48 7.41
CA GLY A 78 14.38 -1.28 8.04
C GLY A 78 13.40 -0.12 8.09
N VAL A 79 12.09 -0.41 8.18
CA VAL A 79 11.02 0.58 8.14
C VAL A 79 11.06 1.45 9.39
N LYS A 80 11.14 2.76 9.18
CA LYS A 80 11.17 3.76 10.25
C LYS A 80 9.78 4.32 10.51
N ASN A 81 9.62 4.95 11.67
CA ASN A 81 8.40 5.69 11.99
C ASN A 81 8.18 6.81 10.95
N GLY A 82 6.95 6.97 10.46
CA GLY A 82 6.60 7.91 9.39
C GLY A 82 6.88 7.39 7.97
N ALA A 83 7.33 6.14 7.81
CA ALA A 83 7.58 5.55 6.50
C ALA A 83 6.33 5.55 5.61
N THR A 84 6.55 5.71 4.30
CA THR A 84 5.48 5.68 3.30
C THR A 84 5.66 4.49 2.37
N PHE A 85 4.61 3.70 2.21
CA PHE A 85 4.48 2.65 1.23
C PHE A 85 3.60 3.14 0.09
N ILE A 86 3.94 2.76 -1.13
CA ILE A 86 3.18 3.12 -2.31
C ILE A 86 2.57 1.85 -2.88
N THR A 87 1.27 1.85 -3.12
CA THR A 87 0.63 0.76 -3.84
C THR A 87 0.77 0.98 -5.34
N PHE A 88 1.00 -0.08 -6.09
CA PHE A 88 1.05 -0.02 -7.55
C PHE A 88 0.37 -1.24 -8.17
N GLN A 89 -0.03 -1.10 -9.43
CA GLN A 89 -0.53 -2.20 -10.24
C GLN A 89 0.49 -2.49 -11.34
N ARG A 90 0.87 -3.77 -11.52
CA ARG A 90 1.73 -4.17 -12.63
C ARG A 90 0.90 -4.12 -13.91
N CYS A 91 1.39 -3.41 -14.91
CA CYS A 91 0.89 -3.56 -16.28
C CYS A 91 1.34 -4.93 -16.79
N LEU A 92 0.40 -5.84 -17.05
CA LEU A 92 0.68 -7.03 -17.84
C LEU A 92 0.83 -6.55 -19.29
N GLY A 93 2.08 -6.46 -19.77
CA GLY A 93 2.35 -6.13 -21.17
C GLY A 93 1.83 -7.26 -22.08
N GLY A 94 1.19 -6.88 -23.18
CA GLY A 94 0.77 -7.79 -24.25
C GLY A 94 1.92 -8.22 -25.15
#